data_AF-K1YEI0-F1
#
_entry.id   AF-K1YEI0-F1
#
_cell.length_a   1.000
_cell.length_b   1.000
_cell.length_c   1.000
_cell.angle_alpha   90.00
_cell.angle_beta   90.00
_cell.angle_gamma   90.00
#
_symmetry.space_group_name_H-M   'P 1'
#
loop_
_entity.id
_entity.type
_entity.pdbx_description
1 polymer ?
#
loop_
_entity_poly.entity_id
_entity_poly.type
_entity_poly.pdbx_seq_one_letter_code
_entity_poly.pdbx_strand_id
1 'polypeptide(L)'
;MKKEFGLLFWIHILLLIPAYLSPLFIDWKLIVIGIVILQIQYWVIDGCILTHLEMGKDKNETFIWYYLSKRYPNINPKRTKFVIRVIVPVALVMAGFFLQTKFGLEPLIKIF
;
A
#
# COMPACT_ATOMS: atom_id res chain seq x y z
N MET A 1 -9.25 13.58 22.05
CA MET A 1 -8.60 13.98 20.79
C MET A 1 -7.96 12.77 20.15
N LYS A 2 -8.53 12.22 19.06
CA LYS A 2 -7.77 11.31 18.19
C LYS A 2 -6.61 12.14 17.62
N LYS A 3 -5.35 11.79 17.93
CA LYS A 3 -4.19 12.49 17.35
C LYS A 3 -4.19 12.23 15.85
N GLU A 4 -4.72 13.17 15.07
CA GLU A 4 -4.90 13.02 13.62
C GLU A 4 -3.59 12.80 12.84
N PHE A 5 -2.46 13.13 13.49
CA PHE A 5 -1.09 12.95 13.00
C PHE A 5 -0.22 12.35 14.12
N GLY A 6 -0.66 11.24 14.71
CA GLY A 6 0.11 10.51 15.71
C GLY A 6 1.38 9.87 15.15
N LEU A 7 2.16 9.26 16.03
CA LEU A 7 3.39 8.54 15.64
C LEU A 7 3.09 7.41 14.64
N LEU A 8 1.96 6.71 14.82
CA LEU A 8 1.50 5.66 13.90
C LEU A 8 1.28 6.17 12.46
N PHE A 9 0.77 7.40 12.30
CA PHE A 9 0.54 8.00 10.98
C PHE A 9 1.85 8.19 10.22
N TRP A 10 2.85 8.73 10.91
CA TRP A 10 4.17 8.92 10.34
C TRP A 10 4.85 7.60 10.01
N ILE A 11 4.72 6.58 10.87
CA ILE A 11 5.21 5.22 10.56
C ILE A 11 4.50 4.65 9.32
N HIS A 12 3.17 4.81 9.22
CA HIS A 12 2.41 4.31 8.09
C HIS A 12 2.87 4.95 6.77
N ILE A 13 3.06 6.27 6.77
CA ILE A 13 3.61 7.00 5.62
C ILE A 13 5.05 6.57 5.33
N LEU A 14 5.88 6.43 6.35
CA LEU A 14 7.27 6.00 6.21
C LEU A 14 7.39 4.61 5.59
N LEU A 15 6.40 3.73 5.78
CA LEU A 15 6.32 2.42 5.12
C LEU A 15 5.70 2.51 3.72
N LEU A 16 4.69 3.36 3.53
CA LEU A 16 4.00 3.54 2.25
C LEU A 16 4.91 4.14 1.17
N ILE A 17 5.69 5.17 1.51
CA ILE A 17 6.59 5.85 0.56
C ILE A 17 7.55 4.86 -0.13
N PRO A 18 8.38 4.09 0.60
CA PRO A 18 9.28 3.11 -0.02
C PRO A 18 8.50 1.96 -0.68
N ALA A 19 7.32 1.58 -0.19
CA ALA A 19 6.49 0.57 -0.85
C ALA A 19 5.97 1.04 -2.22
N TYR A 20 5.60 2.31 -2.37
CA TYR A 20 5.16 2.87 -3.66
C TYR A 20 6.34 3.15 -4.61
N LEU A 21 7.51 3.44 -4.05
CA LEU A 21 8.75 3.61 -4.80
C LEU A 21 9.47 2.28 -5.08
N SER A 22 8.96 1.15 -4.57
CA SER A 22 9.58 -0.16 -4.75
C SER A 22 9.87 -0.52 -6.21
N PRO A 23 9.06 -0.16 -7.22
CA PRO A 23 9.35 -0.45 -8.64
C PRO A 23 10.70 0.11 -9.14
N LEU A 24 11.22 1.16 -8.51
CA LEU A 24 12.48 1.81 -8.90
C LEU A 24 13.70 1.16 -8.25
N PHE A 25 13.54 0.59 -7.05
CA PHE A 25 14.67 0.16 -6.22
C PHE A 25 14.72 -1.35 -5.99
N ILE A 26 13.60 -2.05 -6.12
CA ILE A 26 13.43 -3.45 -5.74
C ILE A 26 13.03 -4.27 -6.97
N ASP A 27 13.60 -5.46 -7.11
CA ASP A 27 13.24 -6.41 -8.17
C ASP A 27 11.74 -6.72 -8.18
N TRP A 28 11.13 -6.76 -9.36
CA TRP A 28 9.70 -6.99 -9.51
C TRP A 28 9.23 -8.31 -8.86
N LYS A 29 10.08 -9.35 -8.80
CA LYS A 29 9.79 -10.61 -8.11
C LYS A 29 9.63 -10.40 -6.60
N LEU A 30 10.49 -9.57 -6.01
CA LEU A 30 10.42 -9.20 -4.59
C LEU A 30 9.15 -8.38 -4.29
N ILE A 31 8.76 -7.50 -5.20
CA ILE A 31 7.49 -6.75 -5.09
C ILE A 31 6.30 -7.73 -5.08
N VAL A 32 6.30 -8.75 -5.96
CA VAL A 32 5.27 -9.79 -5.98
C VAL A 32 5.21 -10.53 -4.65
N ILE A 33 6.35 -10.95 -4.10
CA ILE A 33 6.40 -11.63 -2.78
C ILE A 33 5.84 -10.73 -1.69
N GLY A 34 6.23 -9.45 -1.66
CA GLY A 34 5.71 -8.48 -0.70
C GLY A 34 4.20 -8.30 -0.80
N ILE A 35 3.65 -8.28 -2.02
CA ILE A 35 2.21 -8.18 -2.25
C ILE A 35 1.49 -9.44 -1.79
N VAL A 36 2.05 -10.64 -2.03
CA VAL A 36 1.46 -11.90 -1.54
C VAL A 36 1.39 -11.88 -0.01
N ILE A 37 2.46 -11.47 0.67
CA ILE A 37 2.47 -11.33 2.14
C ILE A 37 1.42 -10.32 2.60
N LEU A 38 1.32 -9.16 1.93
CA LEU A 38 0.33 -8.13 2.23
C LEU A 38 -1.10 -8.66 2.06
N GLN A 39 -1.34 -9.47 1.02
CA GLN A 39 -2.64 -10.08 0.74
C GLN A 39 -3.02 -11.12 1.80
N ILE A 40 -2.06 -11.94 2.24
CA ILE A 40 -2.24 -12.85 3.38
C ILE A 40 -2.59 -12.05 4.64
N GLN A 41 -1.89 -10.95 4.90
CA GLN A 41 -2.21 -10.08 6.04
C GLN A 41 -3.65 -9.55 5.96
N TYR A 42 -4.12 -9.15 4.78
CA TYR A 42 -5.50 -8.71 4.58
C TYR A 42 -6.54 -9.80 4.81
N TRP A 43 -6.19 -11.07 4.60
CA TRP A 43 -7.08 -12.20 4.88
C TRP A 43 -7.11 -12.56 6.36
N VAL A 44 -5.98 -12.50 7.07
CA VAL A 44 -5.90 -12.87 8.49
C VAL A 44 -6.46 -11.76 9.39
N ILE A 45 -6.24 -10.49 9.04
CA ILE A 45 -6.48 -9.34 9.92
C ILE A 45 -7.63 -8.46 9.38
N ASP A 46 -8.26 -8.85 8.27
CA ASP A 46 -9.30 -8.07 7.56
C ASP A 46 -8.85 -6.67 7.08
N GLY A 47 -7.56 -6.34 7.19
CA GLY A 47 -7.02 -5.02 6.87
C GLY A 47 -5.52 -4.86 7.15
N CYS A 48 -5.03 -3.63 7.02
CA CYS A 48 -3.66 -3.31 7.42
C CYS A 48 -3.62 -3.20 8.95
N ILE A 49 -2.64 -3.85 9.59
CA ILE A 49 -2.45 -3.79 11.05
C ILE A 49 -2.40 -2.35 11.53
N LEU A 50 -1.63 -1.50 10.83
CA LEU A 50 -1.48 -0.08 11.18
C LEU A 50 -2.81 0.68 11.07
N THR A 51 -3.62 0.43 10.03
CA THR A 51 -4.95 1.05 9.91
C THR A 51 -5.86 0.64 11.07
N HIS A 52 -5.83 -0.63 11.47
CA HIS A 52 -6.63 -1.11 12.59
C HIS A 52 -6.20 -0.48 13.92
N LEU A 53 -4.89 -0.26 14.11
CA LEU A 53 -4.34 0.43 15.29
C LEU A 53 -4.67 1.92 15.31
N GLU A 54 -4.74 2.58 14.15
CA GLU A 54 -5.01 4.02 14.04
C GLU A 54 -6.50 4.38 14.11
N MET A 55 -7.34 3.62 13.41
CA MET A 55 -8.74 3.98 13.18
C MET A 55 -9.73 3.13 14.00
N GLY A 56 -9.28 1.99 14.53
CA GLY A 56 -10.09 1.02 15.26
C GLY A 56 -10.60 -0.13 14.38
N LYS A 57 -11.59 -0.88 14.87
CA LYS A 57 -12.14 -2.10 14.25
C LYS A 57 -12.98 -1.89 12.98
N ASP A 58 -12.97 -0.69 12.39
CA ASP A 58 -13.82 -0.43 11.23
C ASP A 58 -13.21 -1.05 9.95
N LYS A 59 -13.81 -2.14 9.47
CA LYS A 59 -13.24 -3.01 8.42
C LYS A 59 -13.30 -2.41 7.02
N ASN A 60 -14.06 -1.33 6.84
CA ASN A 60 -14.33 -0.75 5.52
C ASN A 60 -13.53 0.52 5.24
N GLU A 61 -13.00 1.16 6.27
CA GLU A 61 -12.21 2.38 6.13
C GLU A 61 -10.74 2.03 5.91
N THR A 62 -10.20 2.41 4.75
CA THR A 62 -8.75 2.32 4.53
C THR A 62 -8.09 3.62 4.98
N PHE A 63 -6.82 3.54 5.38
CA PHE A 63 -6.02 4.71 5.73
C PHE A 63 -6.14 5.80 4.66
N ILE A 64 -5.93 5.42 3.39
CA ILE A 64 -6.05 6.36 2.27
C ILE A 64 -7.47 6.89 2.11
N TRP A 65 -8.51 6.06 2.27
CA TRP A 65 -9.89 6.54 2.19
C TRP A 65 -10.20 7.61 3.24
N TYR A 66 -9.78 7.42 4.50
CA TYR A 66 -10.03 8.37 5.58
C TYR A 66 -9.45 9.76 5.31
N TYR A 67 -8.21 9.83 4.83
CA TYR A 67 -7.59 11.11 4.48
C TYR A 67 -8.16 11.70 3.18
N LEU A 68 -8.51 10.85 2.22
CA LEU A 68 -9.07 11.28 0.94
C LEU A 68 -10.52 11.79 1.09
N SER A 69 -11.33 11.14 1.93
CA SER A 69 -12.72 11.52 2.21
C SER A 69 -12.81 12.87 2.92
N LYS A 70 -11.79 13.23 3.72
CA LYS A 70 -11.68 14.56 4.33
C LYS A 70 -11.57 15.68 3.30
N ARG A 71 -10.94 15.43 2.15
CA ARG A 71 -10.85 16.41 1.05
C ARG A 71 -11.99 16.26 0.05
N TYR A 72 -12.50 15.05 -0.13
CA TYR A 72 -13.54 14.69 -1.09
C TYR A 72 -14.64 13.85 -0.40
N PRO A 73 -15.69 14.50 0.15
CA PRO A 73 -16.67 13.83 1.01
C PRO A 73 -17.50 12.73 0.33
N ASN A 74 -17.56 12.70 -1.01
CA ASN A 74 -18.37 11.74 -1.77
C ASN A 74 -17.61 10.46 -2.19
N ILE A 75 -16.41 10.20 -1.65
CA ILE A 75 -15.63 9.02 -2.04
C ILE A 75 -16.17 7.76 -1.37
N ASN A 76 -16.43 6.74 -2.18
CA ASN A 76 -16.95 5.46 -1.72
C ASN A 76 -15.84 4.59 -1.08
N PRO A 77 -15.96 4.18 0.20
CA PRO A 77 -14.95 3.40 0.90
C PRO A 77 -14.67 2.05 0.25
N LYS A 78 -15.69 1.39 -0.30
CA LYS A 78 -15.54 0.08 -0.95
C LYS A 78 -14.69 0.19 -2.23
N ARG A 79 -14.89 1.26 -3.01
CA ARG A 79 -14.11 1.51 -4.23
C ARG A 79 -12.66 1.81 -3.88
N THR A 80 -12.41 2.68 -2.90
CA THR A 80 -11.04 2.98 -2.46
C THR A 80 -10.34 1.74 -1.90
N LYS A 81 -11.05 0.92 -1.11
CA LYS A 81 -10.52 -0.37 -0.63
C LYS A 81 -10.10 -1.29 -1.77
N PHE A 82 -10.91 -1.41 -2.82
CA PHE A 82 -10.57 -2.20 -3.99
C PHE A 82 -9.35 -1.63 -4.74
N VAL A 83 -9.31 -0.30 -4.95
CA VAL A 83 -8.19 0.37 -5.60
C VAL A 83 -6.88 0.10 -4.85
N ILE A 84 -6.87 0.28 -3.53
CA ILE A 84 -5.66 0.12 -2.71
C ILE A 84 -5.25 -1.34 -2.56
N ARG A 85 -6.19 -2.28 -2.47
CA ARG A 85 -5.85 -3.71 -2.26
C ARG A 85 -5.59 -4.49 -3.54
N VAL A 86 -6.05 -4.00 -4.70
CA VAL A 86 -5.94 -4.74 -5.97
C VAL A 86 -5.24 -3.90 -7.02
N ILE A 87 -5.78 -2.71 -7.34
CA ILE A 87 -5.27 -1.91 -8.47
C ILE A 87 -3.85 -1.41 -8.19
N VAL A 88 -3.59 -0.87 -6.99
CA VAL A 88 -2.26 -0.36 -6.62
C VAL A 88 -1.20 -1.46 -6.63
N PRO A 89 -1.38 -2.62 -5.96
CA PRO A 89 -0.41 -3.72 -6.02
C PRO A 89 -0.12 -4.19 -7.44
N VAL A 90 -1.16 -4.38 -8.26
CA VAL A 90 -1.01 -4.79 -9.66
C VAL A 90 -0.24 -3.73 -10.45
N ALA A 91 -0.57 -2.44 -10.26
CA ALA A 91 0.15 -1.35 -10.91
C ALA A 91 1.62 -1.30 -10.51
N LEU A 92 1.96 -1.56 -9.23
CA LEU A 92 3.36 -1.59 -8.77
C LEU A 92 4.15 -2.74 -9.41
N VAL A 93 3.57 -3.94 -9.52
CA VAL A 93 4.23 -5.07 -10.20
C VAL A 93 4.43 -4.76 -11.67
N MET A 94 3.39 -4.25 -12.36
CA MET A 94 3.47 -3.90 -13.77
C MET A 94 4.52 -2.80 -14.00
N ALA A 95 4.54 -1.77 -13.16
CA ALA A 95 5.53 -0.70 -13.23
C ALA A 95 6.96 -1.27 -13.03
N GLY A 96 7.17 -2.11 -12.03
CA GLY A 96 8.49 -2.73 -11.78
C GLY A 96 8.93 -3.60 -12.94
N PHE A 97 8.03 -4.45 -13.44
CA PHE A 97 8.28 -5.28 -14.61
C PHE A 97 8.65 -4.45 -15.84
N PHE A 98 7.88 -3.41 -16.18
CA PHE A 98 8.18 -2.56 -17.33
C PHE A 98 9.48 -1.77 -17.17
N LEU A 99 9.73 -1.18 -16.00
CA LEU A 99 10.95 -0.42 -15.75
C LEU A 99 12.20 -1.31 -15.89
N GLN A 100 12.14 -2.53 -15.35
CA GLN A 100 13.29 -3.43 -15.36
C GLN A 100 13.48 -4.11 -16.72
N THR A 101 12.39 -4.51 -17.39
CA THR A 101 12.49 -5.25 -18.68
C THR A 101 12.53 -4.36 -19.92
N LYS A 102 11.84 -3.22 -19.93
CA LYS A 102 11.80 -2.31 -21.11
C LYS A 102 12.79 -1.15 -21.00
N PHE A 103 12.92 -0.56 -19.82
CA PHE A 103 13.83 0.58 -19.61
C PHE A 103 15.23 0.16 -19.14
N GLY A 104 15.44 -1.14 -18.86
CA GLY A 104 16.73 -1.67 -18.41
C GLY A 104 17.16 -1.11 -17.06
N LEU A 105 16.22 -0.63 -16.25
CA LEU A 105 16.52 -0.04 -14.96
C LEU A 105 16.92 -1.16 -14.01
N GLU A 106 18.19 -1.18 -13.61
CA GLU A 106 18.67 -2.21 -12.71
C GLU A 106 18.18 -1.98 -11.28
N PRO A 107 17.45 -2.93 -10.68
CA PRO A 107 17.02 -2.78 -9.30
C PRO A 107 18.22 -2.79 -8.35
N LEU A 108 18.20 -1.95 -7.31
CA LEU A 108 19.25 -1.94 -6.28
C LEU A 108 19.25 -3.22 -5.45
N ILE A 109 18.06 -3.78 -5.19
CA ILE A 109 17.87 -5.01 -4.42
C ILE A 109 17.30 -6.09 -5.34
N LYS A 110 18.12 -7.09 -5.66
CA LYS A 110 17.77 -8.23 -6.53
C LYS A 110 17.82 -9.54 -5.75
N ILE A 111 16.93 -10.49 -6.06
CA ILE A 111 17.09 -11.89 -5.67
C ILE A 111 17.57 -12.66 -6.90
N PHE A 112 18.62 -13.46 -6.68
CA PHE A 112 19.35 -14.33 -7.62
C PHE A 112 18.59 -14.77 -8.88
#